data_AF-A0A3D0P490-F1
#
_entry.id   AF-A0A3D0P490-F1
#
_cell.length_a   1.000
_cell.length_b   1.000
_cell.length_c   1.000
_cell.angle_alpha   90.00
_cell.angle_beta   90.00
_cell.angle_gamma   90.00
#
_symmetry.space_group_name_H-M   'P 1'
#
loop_
_entity.id
_entity.type
_entity.pdbx_description
1 polymer ?
#
loop_
_entity_poly.entity_id
_entity_poly.type
_entity_poly.pdbx_seq_one_letter_code
_entity_poly.pdbx_strand_id
1 'polypeptide(L)'
;SEPPALAGGQFAETQATPQFPNARYLVSKRELEHAESPHERDRASYLPENWRPMVVTGQLESMPDEYEPIPGLKLQTIRGHSETMQTW
;
A
#
# COMPACT_ATOMS: atom_id res chain seq x y z
N SER A 1 -1.19 -42.31 23.24
CA SER A 1 -1.96 -41.73 22.13
C SER A 1 -1.54 -40.29 21.97
N GLU A 2 -0.66 -40.03 21.02
CA GLU A 2 -0.16 -38.69 20.66
C GLU A 2 -1.14 -38.05 19.66
N PRO A 3 -1.42 -36.74 19.74
CA PRO A 3 -2.22 -36.06 18.73
C PRO A 3 -1.43 -35.92 17.42
N PRO A 4 -2.09 -35.99 16.25
CA PRO A 4 -1.41 -35.86 14.96
C PRO A 4 -0.88 -34.43 14.78
N ALA A 5 0.37 -34.34 14.31
CA ALA A 5 0.98 -33.10 13.85
C ALA A 5 0.09 -32.44 12.78
N LEU A 6 -0.33 -31.21 13.04
CA LEU A 6 -1.05 -30.39 12.08
C LEU A 6 -0.16 -30.19 10.85
N ALA A 7 -0.65 -30.65 9.70
CA ALA A 7 -0.01 -30.48 8.42
C ALA A 7 0.29 -28.99 8.19
N GLY A 8 1.57 -28.65 8.08
CA GLY A 8 2.02 -27.35 7.64
C GLY A 8 1.50 -27.11 6.22
N GLY A 9 0.54 -26.20 6.09
CA GLY A 9 0.14 -25.68 4.79
C GLY A 9 1.33 -24.94 4.20
N GLN A 10 1.95 -25.53 3.18
CA GLN A 10 2.80 -24.79 2.26
C GLN A 10 1.92 -23.79 1.52
N PHE A 11 1.90 -22.54 1.98
CA PHE A 11 1.52 -21.43 1.13
C PHE A 11 2.58 -21.36 0.05
N ALA A 12 2.23 -21.71 -1.18
CA ALA A 12 3.09 -21.45 -2.32
C ALA A 12 3.42 -19.95 -2.31
N GLU A 13 4.71 -19.60 -2.39
CA GLU A 13 5.19 -18.23 -2.55
C GLU A 13 4.75 -17.69 -3.92
N THR A 14 3.46 -17.42 -4.04
CA THR A 14 2.91 -16.68 -5.17
C THR A 14 3.27 -15.23 -4.92
N GLN A 15 4.19 -14.71 -5.74
CA GLN A 15 4.52 -13.29 -5.72
C GLN A 15 3.23 -12.51 -5.99
N ALA A 16 2.82 -11.68 -5.02
CA ALA A 16 1.62 -10.86 -5.16
C ALA A 16 1.74 -9.99 -6.43
N THR A 17 0.65 -9.88 -7.18
CA THR A 17 0.58 -9.05 -8.40
C THR A 17 -0.55 -8.03 -8.27
N PRO A 18 -0.43 -6.85 -8.89
CA PRO A 18 -1.50 -5.86 -8.86
C PRO A 18 -2.77 -6.40 -9.50
N GLN A 19 -3.89 -6.31 -8.78
CA GLN A 19 -5.18 -6.83 -9.22
C GLN A 19 -5.72 -6.12 -10.48
N PHE A 20 -5.34 -4.86 -10.68
CA PHE A 20 -5.76 -4.05 -11.83
C PHE A 20 -4.55 -3.77 -12.74
N PRO A 21 -4.31 -4.60 -13.76
CA PRO A 21 -3.05 -4.58 -14.52
C PRO A 21 -2.82 -3.33 -15.38
N ASN A 22 -3.87 -2.52 -15.59
CA ASN A 22 -3.82 -1.28 -16.38
C ASN A 22 -4.05 -0.03 -15.52
N ALA A 23 -4.14 -0.17 -14.19
CA ALA A 23 -4.43 0.94 -13.31
C ALA A 23 -3.16 1.73 -12.97
N ARG A 24 -3.35 3.03 -12.73
CA ARG A 24 -2.34 3.89 -12.09
C ARG A 24 -2.75 4.06 -10.64
N TYR A 25 -1.84 3.72 -9.72
CA TYR A 25 -2.04 3.84 -8.28
C TYR A 25 -1.35 5.11 -7.82
N LEU A 26 -2.14 6.11 -7.44
CA LEU A 26 -1.63 7.42 -7.05
C LEU A 26 -1.57 7.48 -5.53
N VAL A 27 -0.40 7.82 -4.97
CA VAL A 27 -0.20 7.94 -3.52
C VAL A 27 0.62 9.17 -3.21
N SER A 28 0.33 9.87 -2.11
CA SER A 28 1.17 10.99 -1.69
C SER A 28 2.59 10.51 -1.40
N LYS A 29 3.58 11.34 -1.74
CA LYS A 29 4.97 11.07 -1.42
C LYS A 29 5.20 10.82 0.06
N ARG A 30 4.54 11.61 0.91
CA ARG A 30 4.63 11.48 2.39
C ARG A 30 4.07 10.15 2.89
N GLU A 31 2.96 9.67 2.33
CA GLU A 31 2.39 8.36 2.68
C GLU A 31 3.33 7.22 2.26
N LEU A 32 3.91 7.31 1.07
CA LEU A 32 4.85 6.30 0.60
C LEU A 32 6.12 6.26 1.46
N GLU A 33 6.63 7.42 1.88
CA GLU A 33 7.75 7.52 2.83
C GLU A 33 7.40 6.91 4.20
N HIS A 34 6.18 7.16 4.70
CA HIS A 34 5.69 6.57 5.95
C HIS A 34 5.56 5.04 5.86
N ALA A 35 5.09 4.53 4.72
CA ALA A 35 4.94 3.10 4.46
C ALA A 35 6.29 2.34 4.37
N GLU A 36 7.37 3.00 3.93
CA GLU A 36 8.72 2.42 3.88
C GLU A 36 9.43 2.40 5.25
N SER A 37 9.03 3.27 6.18
CA SER A 37 9.60 3.35 7.52
C SER A 37 8.51 3.47 8.59
N PRO A 38 7.60 2.47 8.70
CA PRO A 38 6.46 2.56 9.61
C PRO A 38 6.94 2.54 11.07
N HIS A 39 6.35 3.39 11.91
CA HIS A 39 6.53 3.30 13.35
C HIS A 39 6.02 1.95 13.88
N GLU A 40 6.51 1.53 15.05
CA GLU A 40 6.22 0.22 15.66
C GLU A 40 4.72 -0.06 15.80
N ARG A 41 3.91 0.99 16.00
CA ARG A 41 2.44 0.93 16.06
C ARG A 41 1.76 0.66 14.72
N ASP A 42 2.36 1.11 13.62
CA ASP A 42 1.75 1.09 12.28
C ASP A 42 2.28 -0.07 11.42
N ARG A 43 3.28 -0.81 11.92
CA ARG A 43 3.93 -1.93 11.22
C ARG A 43 2.96 -3.04 10.81
N ALA A 44 1.88 -3.24 11.56
CA ALA A 44 0.85 -4.23 11.24
C ALA A 44 0.00 -3.82 10.02
N SER A 45 -0.09 -2.53 9.71
CA SER A 45 -0.90 -1.98 8.62
C SER A 45 -0.11 -1.79 7.32
N TYR A 46 1.20 -1.55 7.41
CA TYR A 46 2.09 -1.36 6.26
C TYR A 46 2.85 -2.64 5.91
N LEU A 47 2.11 -3.67 5.48
CA LEU A 47 2.70 -4.90 4.95
C LEU A 47 3.29 -4.64 3.55
N PRO A 48 4.62 -4.72 3.34
CA PRO A 48 5.26 -4.40 2.06
C PRO A 48 4.73 -5.23 0.89
N GLU A 49 4.28 -6.46 1.16
CA GLU A 49 3.71 -7.38 0.18
C GLU A 49 2.47 -6.79 -0.52
N ASN A 50 1.75 -5.87 0.14
CA ASN A 50 0.54 -5.27 -0.39
C ASN A 50 0.78 -4.19 -1.45
N TRP A 51 1.93 -3.50 -1.42
CA TRP A 51 2.16 -2.33 -2.28
C TRP A 51 3.46 -2.35 -3.08
N ARG A 52 4.49 -3.09 -2.64
CA ARG A 52 5.73 -3.26 -3.41
C ARG A 52 5.55 -3.84 -4.81
N PRO A 53 4.60 -4.78 -5.08
CA PRO A 53 4.34 -5.23 -6.44
C PRO A 53 3.94 -4.09 -7.39
N MET A 54 3.22 -3.08 -6.90
CA MET A 54 2.83 -1.91 -7.70
C MET A 54 4.04 -1.01 -8.00
N VAL A 55 5.01 -0.94 -7.09
CA VAL A 55 6.29 -0.25 -7.33
C VAL A 55 7.12 -0.98 -8.38
N VAL A 56 7.29 -2.29 -8.24
CA VAL A 56 8.10 -3.12 -9.17
C VAL A 56 7.52 -3.09 -10.59
N THR A 57 6.19 -3.09 -10.71
CA THR A 57 5.51 -3.03 -12.02
C THR A 57 5.41 -1.61 -12.59
N GLY A 58 5.86 -0.58 -11.86
CA GLY A 58 5.81 0.82 -12.29
C GLY A 58 4.40 1.42 -12.32
N GLN A 59 3.42 0.78 -11.67
CA GLN A 59 2.03 1.24 -11.62
C GLN A 59 1.76 2.20 -10.46
N LEU A 60 2.64 2.24 -9.45
CA LEU A 60 2.54 3.18 -8.33
C LEU A 60 3.27 4.49 -8.64
N GLU A 61 2.54 5.59 -8.58
CA GLU A 61 3.05 6.94 -8.81
C GLU A 61 3.02 7.77 -7.54
N SER A 62 4.17 8.37 -7.21
CA SER A 62 4.29 9.31 -6.11
C SER A 62 3.79 10.69 -6.53
N MET A 63 2.80 11.20 -5.82
CA MET A 63 2.15 12.49 -6.06
C MET A 63 2.49 13.51 -4.96
N PRO A 64 2.41 14.83 -5.26
CA PRO A 64 2.51 15.85 -4.23
C PRO A 64 1.30 15.79 -3.27
N ASP A 65 1.35 16.55 -2.18
CA ASP A 65 0.31 16.55 -1.14
C ASP A 65 -1.04 17.09 -1.66
N GLU A 66 -1.00 17.92 -2.70
CA GLU A 66 -2.18 18.43 -3.40
C GLU A 66 -2.01 18.23 -4.90
N TYR A 67 -2.98 17.58 -5.56
CA TYR A 67 -2.93 17.31 -6.99
C TYR A 67 -4.32 17.09 -7.59
N GLU A 68 -4.43 17.22 -8.91
CA GLU A 68 -5.66 16.98 -9.67
C GLU A 68 -5.41 15.81 -10.64
N PRO A 69 -5.75 14.55 -10.27
CA PRO A 69 -5.48 13.39 -11.14
C PRO A 69 -6.25 13.42 -12.45
N ILE A 70 -7.45 13.99 -12.44
CA ILE A 70 -8.32 14.20 -13.60
C ILE A 70 -9.04 15.55 -13.45
N PRO A 71 -9.43 16.21 -14.56
CA PRO A 71 -10.13 17.49 -14.49
C PRO A 71 -11.38 17.41 -13.62
N GLY A 72 -11.47 18.28 -12.61
CA GLY A 72 -12.57 18.40 -11.67
C GLY A 72 -12.45 17.58 -10.38
N LEU A 73 -11.40 16.76 -10.22
CA LEU A 73 -11.15 15.99 -9.00
C LEU A 73 -9.85 16.46 -8.34
N LYS A 74 -9.93 17.16 -7.22
CA LYS A 74 -8.75 17.66 -6.51
C LYS A 74 -8.51 16.82 -5.27
N LEU A 75 -7.33 16.23 -5.14
CA LEU A 75 -6.92 15.58 -3.90
C LEU A 75 -6.05 16.52 -3.08
N GLN A 76 -6.23 16.46 -1.76
CA GLN A 76 -5.46 17.21 -0.77
C GLN A 76 -5.19 16.34 0.46
N THR A 77 -4.00 16.47 1.01
CA THR A 77 -3.63 15.85 2.28
C THR A 77 -4.26 16.62 3.45
N ILE A 78 -5.07 15.92 4.25
CA ILE A 78 -5.72 16.46 5.46
C ILE A 78 -5.28 15.62 6.65
N ARG A 79 -4.75 16.28 7.68
CA ARG A 79 -4.33 15.61 8.92
C ARG A 79 -5.56 15.15 9.71
N GLY A 80 -5.58 13.89 10.13
CA GLY A 80 -6.69 13.32 10.89
C GLY A 80 -6.43 11.89 11.34
N HIS A 81 -7.02 10.91 10.65
CA HIS A 81 -6.87 9.48 10.94
C HIS A 81 -5.44 8.98 10.76
N SER A 82 -4.72 9.52 9.77
CA SER A 82 -3.27 9.44 9.65
C SER A 82 -2.67 10.84 9.39
N GLU A 83 -1.35 10.97 9.54
CA GLU A 83 -0.64 12.24 9.27
C GLU A 83 -0.65 12.66 7.79
N THR A 84 -1.03 11.73 6.93
CA THR A 84 -0.82 11.71 5.48
C THR A 84 -2.10 11.37 4.71
N MET A 85 -3.24 11.25 5.42
CA MET A 85 -4.55 10.95 4.85
C MET A 85 -4.93 11.95 3.76
N GLN A 86 -5.44 11.46 2.62
CA GLN A 86 -5.90 12.30 1.51
C GLN A 86 -7.42 12.30 1.40
N THR A 87 -7.98 13.45 1.02
CA THR A 87 -9.41 13.68 0.75
C THR A 87 -9.58 14.37 -0.60
N TRP A 88 -10.79 14.31 -1.18
CA TRP A 88 -11.13 14.93 -2.46
C TRP A 88 -12.21 16.01 -2.36
#